data_AF-A0A2T7BEW2-F1
#
_entry.id   AF-A0A2T7BEW2-F1
#
_cell.length_a   1.000
_cell.length_b   1.000
_cell.length_c   1.000
_cell.angle_alpha   90.00
_cell.angle_beta   90.00
_cell.angle_gamma   90.00
#
_symmetry.space_group_name_H-M   'P 1'
#
loop_
_entity.id
_entity.type
_entity.pdbx_description
1 polymer ?
#
loop_
_entity_poly.entity_id
_entity_poly.type
_entity_poly.pdbx_seq_one_letter_code
_entity_poly.pdbx_strand_id
1 'polypeptide(L)'
;MRFVTNATQIAQQDNATLLKQTVINGTLVDAWFAEQDEHAVAETYGNIRLQRASNGVFGRLELSLEQGISHAAYEAYRELLHTLQLFPGYTLLRCWNYVPDITRVYQAFNAGRYQAFENFYGTAWREHPAPAASAVGTDGNTLQVEFMAVQTPLAFIENKDQVPAYQYSEQYGKLPPYFSRGAIFQNKGQRLLLSSGTASIVGEHSVHPGDIYEQLARSILNLRILAGQFNLKQYNIHYGFALEDIVLMRVYYKHAADRPFLERYLPKVLAPGCQLAFQQADICREELLVELEAVFVKKGETEQGTLPKYFMKGDRIKTESFEIHVAEHCNLRCRDCCNISPFNAKHFMSLADVRASCDFVKENLLPDVFKIAGGEPTLHPELDKILQTIRQANLGCAVRVITNGLLLHRMTDLFWENVGQLTISHYISAPMKPHILEEVKAKAKTYEVVLNIKYVEQFNEIFVEEKITDPARIQHIYDDCWMRHRCLITRNGYFYKCTRAAYMNETLAIKGIPATVNYTEADGIAVDDPQFKTKALAYLNETAPLHACEYCLGVSGNLRENMQLKKADIPVRP
;
A
#
# COMPACT_ATOMS: atom_id res chain seq x y z
N MET A 1 18.09 -3.15 11.74
CA MET A 1 18.13 -4.60 11.97
C MET A 1 17.82 -5.29 10.65
N ARG A 2 18.38 -6.47 10.37
CA ARG A 2 17.96 -7.22 9.17
C ARG A 2 16.58 -7.78 9.39
N PHE A 3 15.67 -7.58 8.44
CA PHE A 3 14.30 -8.09 8.51
C PHE A 3 14.08 -9.12 7.41
N VAL A 4 13.62 -10.32 7.79
CA VAL A 4 13.36 -11.41 6.84
C VAL A 4 12.01 -12.04 7.11
N THR A 5 11.39 -12.52 6.03
CA THR A 5 10.06 -13.16 6.06
C THR A 5 10.06 -14.56 5.47
N ASN A 6 11.20 -15.05 4.96
CA ASN A 6 11.33 -16.36 4.33
C ASN A 6 12.44 -17.20 5.00
N ALA A 7 12.17 -18.47 5.27
CA ALA A 7 13.11 -19.43 5.85
C ALA A 7 14.40 -19.60 5.03
N THR A 8 14.33 -19.54 3.70
CA THR A 8 15.53 -19.59 2.86
C THR A 8 16.45 -18.39 3.11
N GLN A 9 15.89 -17.22 3.41
CA GLN A 9 16.69 -16.05 3.76
C GLN A 9 17.34 -16.22 5.13
N ILE A 10 16.70 -16.90 6.08
CA ILE A 10 17.33 -17.23 7.38
C ILE A 10 18.53 -18.15 7.20
N ALA A 11 18.43 -19.20 6.39
CA ALA A 11 19.54 -20.13 6.14
C ALA A 11 20.76 -19.45 5.47
N GLN A 12 20.56 -18.31 4.82
CA GLN A 12 21.65 -17.50 4.27
C GLN A 12 22.29 -16.56 5.31
N GLN A 13 21.81 -16.60 6.55
CA GLN A 13 22.22 -15.72 7.66
C GLN A 13 22.88 -16.52 8.80
N ASP A 14 23.49 -17.68 8.55
CA ASP A 14 24.03 -18.59 9.57
C ASP A 14 25.03 -17.93 10.56
N ASN A 15 25.62 -16.78 10.21
CA ASN A 15 26.51 -15.99 11.08
C ASN A 15 25.88 -14.72 11.68
N ALA A 16 24.63 -14.39 11.35
CA ALA A 16 23.97 -13.20 11.86
C ALA A 16 23.33 -13.48 13.23
N THR A 17 23.53 -12.57 14.17
CA THR A 17 22.91 -12.66 15.48
C THR A 17 21.39 -12.42 15.39
N LEU A 18 20.60 -13.46 15.65
CA LEU A 18 19.14 -13.37 15.76
C LEU A 18 18.75 -12.50 16.95
N LEU A 19 17.81 -11.58 16.77
CA LEU A 19 17.23 -10.72 17.82
C LEU A 19 15.81 -11.11 18.21
N LYS A 20 15.01 -11.48 17.21
CA LYS A 20 13.62 -11.94 17.38
C LYS A 20 13.28 -12.88 16.25
N GLN A 21 12.58 -13.96 16.57
CA GLN A 21 11.97 -14.84 15.58
C GLN A 21 10.52 -15.11 15.97
N THR A 22 9.63 -14.99 14.98
CA THR A 22 8.22 -15.35 15.12
C THR A 22 7.94 -16.57 14.25
N VAL A 23 7.50 -17.66 14.88
CA VAL A 23 7.03 -18.88 14.19
C VAL A 23 5.61 -19.15 14.62
N ILE A 24 4.71 -19.36 13.65
CA ILE A 24 3.32 -19.73 13.89
C ILE A 24 3.08 -21.09 13.24
N ASN A 25 2.63 -22.09 14.01
CA ASN A 25 2.36 -23.45 13.53
C ASN A 25 3.53 -24.05 12.73
N GLY A 26 4.76 -23.88 13.22
CA GLY A 26 5.98 -24.36 12.55
C GLY A 26 6.40 -23.57 11.31
N THR A 27 5.66 -22.54 10.92
CA THR A 27 5.98 -21.67 9.77
C THR A 27 6.59 -20.36 10.24
N LEU A 28 7.73 -19.98 9.66
CA LEU A 28 8.34 -18.68 9.91
C LEU A 28 7.39 -17.55 9.44
N VAL A 29 7.17 -16.57 10.31
CA VAL A 29 6.44 -15.34 9.99
C VAL A 29 7.41 -14.20 9.74
N ASP A 30 8.32 -13.96 10.69
CA ASP A 30 9.42 -13.03 10.55
C ASP A 30 10.60 -13.41 11.44
N ALA A 31 11.76 -12.90 11.06
CA ALA A 31 12.90 -12.78 11.96
C ALA A 31 13.57 -11.42 11.79
N TRP A 32 14.12 -10.95 12.90
CA TRP A 32 14.92 -9.73 13.00
C TRP A 32 16.31 -10.12 13.49
N PHE A 33 17.35 -9.65 12.81
CA PHE A 33 18.75 -9.91 13.16
C PHE A 33 19.50 -8.60 13.41
N ALA A 34 20.56 -8.69 14.21
CA ALA A 34 21.53 -7.61 14.40
C ALA A 34 22.20 -7.25 13.06
N GLU A 35 22.76 -6.05 12.97
CA GLU A 35 23.32 -5.56 11.70
C GLU A 35 24.76 -5.95 11.44
N GLN A 36 25.55 -5.98 12.50
CA GLN A 36 26.96 -6.33 12.50
C GLN A 36 27.11 -7.79 12.93
N ASP A 37 28.31 -8.36 12.74
CA ASP A 37 28.71 -9.60 13.41
C ASP A 37 28.90 -9.39 14.94
N GLU A 38 28.27 -8.36 15.49
CA GLU A 38 28.20 -8.14 16.93
C GLU A 38 27.30 -9.21 17.56
N HIS A 39 27.72 -9.71 18.71
CA HIS A 39 26.88 -10.56 19.51
C HIS A 39 25.81 -9.71 20.19
N ALA A 40 24.54 -10.05 19.99
CA ALA A 40 23.47 -9.45 20.77
C ALA A 40 23.68 -9.84 22.22
N VAL A 41 23.52 -8.86 23.10
CA VAL A 41 23.57 -9.08 24.53
C VAL A 41 22.19 -9.54 24.95
N ALA A 42 22.09 -10.80 25.37
CA ALA A 42 20.90 -11.31 26.04
C ALA A 42 20.93 -10.86 27.50
N GLU A 43 19.94 -10.09 27.92
CA GLU A 43 19.88 -9.49 29.25
C GLU A 43 18.52 -9.80 29.89
N THR A 44 18.48 -9.81 31.22
CA THR A 44 17.25 -9.98 31.99
C THR A 44 17.16 -8.89 33.05
N TYR A 45 16.06 -8.15 33.05
CA TYR A 45 15.78 -7.07 33.99
C TYR A 45 14.39 -7.28 34.59
N GLY A 46 14.33 -7.69 35.85
CA GLY A 46 13.04 -8.08 36.45
C GLY A 46 12.39 -9.21 35.64
N ASN A 47 11.18 -8.96 35.13
CA ASN A 47 10.44 -9.93 34.31
C ASN A 47 10.74 -9.83 32.80
N ILE A 48 11.58 -8.87 32.39
CA ILE A 48 11.91 -8.63 30.99
C ILE A 48 13.11 -9.49 30.59
N ARG A 49 12.91 -10.31 29.57
CA ARG A 49 13.98 -10.93 28.79
C ARG A 49 14.16 -10.10 27.52
N LEU A 50 15.38 -9.62 27.26
CA LEU A 50 15.65 -8.84 26.07
C LEU A 50 16.91 -9.28 25.34
N GLN A 51 16.94 -9.00 24.05
CA GLN A 51 18.11 -9.08 23.19
C GLN A 51 18.40 -7.69 22.65
N ARG A 52 19.64 -7.24 22.83
CA ARG A 52 20.09 -5.90 22.41
C ARG A 52 21.28 -5.99 21.47
N ALA A 53 21.17 -5.30 20.36
CA ALA A 53 22.25 -5.00 19.42
C ALA A 53 22.33 -3.48 19.21
N SER A 54 23.41 -2.99 18.58
CA SER A 54 23.69 -1.55 18.37
C SER A 54 22.55 -0.75 17.75
N ASN A 55 21.63 -1.41 17.06
CA ASN A 55 20.60 -0.79 16.25
C ASN A 55 19.18 -1.25 16.58
N GLY A 56 19.03 -2.07 17.62
CA GLY A 56 17.72 -2.42 18.13
C GLY A 56 17.71 -3.27 19.39
N VAL A 57 16.65 -3.09 20.17
CA VAL A 57 16.30 -3.89 21.34
C VAL A 57 15.00 -4.60 21.05
N PHE A 58 14.96 -5.91 21.29
CA PHE A 58 13.72 -6.66 21.39
C PHE A 58 13.57 -7.20 22.80
N GLY A 59 12.45 -6.91 23.44
CA GLY A 59 12.15 -7.44 24.76
C GLY A 59 10.81 -8.14 24.79
N ARG A 60 10.68 -9.09 25.72
CA ARG A 60 9.43 -9.75 26.07
C ARG A 60 9.33 -9.85 27.58
N LEU A 61 8.13 -9.65 28.09
CA LEU A 61 7.76 -9.95 29.46
C LEU A 61 6.38 -10.63 29.51
N GLU A 62 6.17 -11.40 30.58
CA GLU A 62 4.94 -12.11 30.88
C GLU A 62 4.58 -11.87 32.34
N LEU A 63 3.35 -11.46 32.63
CA LEU A 63 2.88 -11.20 34.00
C LEU A 63 1.58 -11.96 34.28
N SER A 64 1.49 -12.57 35.47
CA SER A 64 0.28 -13.23 35.97
C SER A 64 -0.86 -12.22 36.16
N LEU A 65 -2.09 -12.65 35.85
CA LEU A 65 -3.30 -11.84 36.05
C LEU A 65 -3.91 -11.96 37.45
N GLU A 66 -3.20 -12.50 38.44
CA GLU A 66 -3.67 -12.65 39.83
C GLU A 66 -4.19 -11.34 40.45
N GLN A 67 -3.55 -10.20 40.15
CA GLN A 67 -3.96 -8.87 40.63
C GLN A 67 -4.87 -8.12 39.64
N GLY A 68 -5.34 -8.82 38.60
CA GLY A 68 -6.15 -8.27 37.53
C GLY A 68 -5.36 -7.62 36.40
N ILE A 69 -6.00 -7.55 35.23
CA ILE A 69 -5.38 -7.10 33.98
C ILE A 69 -4.89 -5.65 33.99
N SER A 70 -5.58 -4.75 34.69
CA SER A 70 -5.17 -3.34 34.80
C SER A 70 -3.85 -3.21 35.56
N HIS A 71 -3.69 -3.96 36.65
CA HIS A 71 -2.45 -3.96 37.42
C HIS A 71 -1.31 -4.59 36.61
N ALA A 72 -1.56 -5.76 35.99
CA ALA A 72 -0.57 -6.42 35.13
C ALA A 72 -0.12 -5.51 33.98
N ALA A 73 -1.04 -4.80 33.32
CA ALA A 73 -0.69 -3.86 32.25
C ALA A 73 0.13 -2.67 32.76
N TYR A 74 -0.22 -2.13 33.93
CA TYR A 74 0.54 -1.04 34.55
C TYR A 74 1.98 -1.47 34.87
N GLU A 75 2.14 -2.59 35.58
CA GLU A 75 3.46 -3.10 35.97
C GLU A 75 4.30 -3.47 34.74
N ALA A 76 3.68 -4.10 33.72
CA ALA A 76 4.36 -4.46 32.49
C ALA A 76 4.97 -3.24 31.79
N TYR A 77 4.17 -2.19 31.59
CA TYR A 77 4.63 -0.99 30.90
C TYR A 77 5.57 -0.14 31.77
N ARG A 78 5.40 -0.13 33.10
CA ARG A 78 6.35 0.52 34.01
C ARG A 78 7.73 -0.15 33.93
N GLU A 79 7.78 -1.48 34.05
CA GLU A 79 9.04 -2.23 33.93
C GLU A 79 9.70 -2.02 32.57
N LEU A 80 8.91 -2.04 31.49
CA LEU A 80 9.39 -1.81 30.12
C LEU A 80 10.03 -0.42 29.99
N LEU A 81 9.30 0.63 30.38
CA LEU A 81 9.75 2.01 30.23
C LEU A 81 11.00 2.30 31.08
N HIS A 82 11.03 1.81 32.33
CA HIS A 82 12.20 1.94 33.20
C HIS A 82 13.41 1.17 32.66
N THR A 83 13.21 -0.04 32.12
CA THR A 83 14.29 -0.83 31.51
C THR A 83 14.86 -0.12 30.29
N LEU A 84 14.02 0.50 29.44
CA LEU A 84 14.50 1.26 28.30
C LEU A 84 15.33 2.50 28.68
N GLN A 85 15.14 3.09 29.87
CA GLN A 85 15.99 4.20 30.34
C GLN A 85 17.46 3.78 30.53
N LEU A 86 17.73 2.49 30.73
CA LEU A 86 19.09 1.97 30.83
C LEU A 86 19.83 2.03 29.48
N PHE A 87 19.11 2.26 28.37
CA PHE A 87 19.64 2.29 27.02
C PHE A 87 19.38 3.67 26.38
N PRO A 88 20.11 4.72 26.79
CA PRO A 88 19.92 6.06 26.24
C PRO A 88 20.11 6.05 24.71
N GLY A 89 19.24 6.79 24.03
CA GLY A 89 19.21 6.85 22.55
C GLY A 89 18.29 5.82 21.90
N TYR A 90 17.82 4.79 22.60
CA TYR A 90 16.77 3.90 22.09
C TYR A 90 15.39 4.50 22.36
N THR A 91 14.57 4.57 21.31
CA THR A 91 13.17 4.99 21.40
C THR A 91 12.26 3.80 21.15
N LEU A 92 11.26 3.62 22.01
CA LEU A 92 10.25 2.57 21.89
C LEU A 92 9.47 2.75 20.59
N LEU A 93 9.63 1.82 19.66
CA LEU A 93 9.05 1.86 18.31
C LEU A 93 7.70 1.15 18.28
N ARG A 94 7.62 -0.06 18.83
CA ARG A 94 6.51 -0.98 18.59
C ARG A 94 6.26 -1.88 19.80
N CYS A 95 4.98 -2.10 20.14
CA CYS A 95 4.54 -3.05 21.14
C CYS A 95 3.54 -4.07 20.57
N TRP A 96 3.64 -5.34 20.97
CA TRP A 96 2.62 -6.36 20.75
C TRP A 96 2.10 -6.85 22.09
N ASN A 97 0.78 -6.83 22.26
CA ASN A 97 0.11 -7.23 23.50
C ASN A 97 -0.76 -8.45 23.23
N TYR A 98 -0.56 -9.50 23.99
CA TYR A 98 -1.39 -10.71 23.96
C TYR A 98 -2.14 -10.77 25.29
N VAL A 99 -3.45 -10.50 25.21
CA VAL A 99 -4.30 -10.17 26.37
C VAL A 99 -5.34 -11.27 26.56
N PRO A 100 -5.30 -12.04 27.66
CA PRO A 100 -6.36 -12.99 27.97
C PRO A 100 -7.74 -12.33 28.11
N ASP A 101 -8.78 -12.98 27.60
CA ASP A 101 -10.17 -12.51 27.63
C ASP A 101 -10.37 -11.07 27.10
N ILE A 102 -9.59 -10.68 26.07
CA ILE A 102 -9.44 -9.29 25.63
C ILE A 102 -10.77 -8.55 25.46
N THR A 103 -11.81 -9.16 24.90
CA THR A 103 -13.10 -8.50 24.64
C THR A 103 -13.79 -8.00 25.90
N ARG A 104 -13.53 -8.65 27.04
CA ARG A 104 -14.11 -8.30 28.36
C ARG A 104 -13.23 -7.35 29.14
N VAL A 105 -11.92 -7.38 28.92
CA VAL A 105 -10.94 -6.68 29.76
C VAL A 105 -10.18 -5.56 29.07
N TYR A 106 -10.41 -5.32 27.78
CA TYR A 106 -9.64 -4.37 26.97
C TYR A 106 -9.58 -2.95 27.59
N GLN A 107 -10.68 -2.46 28.15
CA GLN A 107 -10.73 -1.15 28.80
C GLN A 107 -9.83 -1.10 30.04
N ALA A 108 -9.84 -2.15 30.87
CA ALA A 108 -8.99 -2.24 32.05
C ALA A 108 -7.50 -2.40 31.68
N PHE A 109 -7.20 -3.19 30.64
CA PHE A 109 -5.86 -3.26 30.04
C PHE A 109 -5.37 -1.86 29.59
N ASN A 110 -6.20 -1.12 28.86
CA ASN A 110 -5.85 0.22 28.38
C ASN A 110 -5.63 1.20 29.54
N ALA A 111 -6.45 1.14 30.58
CA ALA A 111 -6.29 1.98 31.77
C ALA A 111 -4.93 1.78 32.44
N GLY A 112 -4.55 0.52 32.69
CA GLY A 112 -3.24 0.21 33.28
C GLY A 112 -2.07 0.68 32.41
N ARG A 113 -2.14 0.42 31.09
CA ARG A 113 -1.13 0.91 30.13
C ARG A 113 -1.02 2.43 30.14
N TYR A 114 -2.16 3.13 30.03
CA TYR A 114 -2.21 4.58 30.01
C TYR A 114 -1.57 5.17 31.27
N GLN A 115 -1.93 4.65 32.44
CA GLN A 115 -1.38 5.10 33.73
C GLN A 115 0.13 4.88 33.83
N ALA A 116 0.67 3.80 33.26
CA ALA A 116 2.12 3.57 33.24
C ALA A 116 2.85 4.64 32.42
N PHE A 117 2.34 4.99 31.24
CA PHE A 117 2.88 6.06 30.40
C PHE A 117 2.75 7.43 31.08
N GLU A 118 1.58 7.75 31.61
CA GLU A 118 1.31 9.02 32.31
C GLU A 118 2.24 9.20 33.53
N ASN A 119 2.39 8.16 34.35
CA ASN A 119 3.26 8.21 35.53
C ASN A 119 4.74 8.33 35.16
N PHE A 120 5.17 7.63 34.10
CA PHE A 120 6.57 7.62 33.68
C PHE A 120 7.01 8.97 33.09
N TYR A 121 6.19 9.56 32.21
CA TYR A 121 6.52 10.82 31.53
C TYR A 121 6.09 12.06 32.33
N GLY A 122 5.29 11.89 33.40
CA GLY A 122 4.81 12.99 34.22
C GLY A 122 4.10 14.05 33.39
N THR A 123 4.41 15.33 33.60
CA THR A 123 3.75 16.44 32.89
C THR A 123 3.98 16.43 31.37
N ALA A 124 5.02 15.75 30.88
CA ALA A 124 5.38 15.68 29.46
C ALA A 124 4.65 14.55 28.70
N TRP A 125 3.81 13.74 29.35
CA TRP A 125 3.21 12.54 28.74
C TRP A 125 2.39 12.84 27.46
N ARG A 126 1.74 14.01 27.39
CA ARG A 126 0.94 14.42 26.23
C ARG A 126 1.80 14.82 25.03
N GLU A 127 3.05 15.18 25.27
CA GLU A 127 4.01 15.58 24.24
C GLU A 127 4.83 14.37 23.76
N HIS A 128 4.88 13.31 24.55
CA HIS A 128 5.56 12.09 24.15
C HIS A 128 4.71 11.30 23.15
N PRO A 129 5.26 10.91 22.00
CA PRO A 129 4.51 10.10 21.05
C PRO A 129 4.32 8.68 21.60
N ALA A 130 3.12 8.14 21.39
CA ALA A 130 2.82 6.76 21.74
C ALA A 130 3.45 5.81 20.70
N PRO A 131 3.97 4.64 21.11
CA PRO A 131 4.51 3.67 20.15
C PRO A 131 3.39 3.12 19.25
N ALA A 132 3.76 2.57 18.09
CA ALA A 132 2.82 1.73 17.36
C ALA A 132 2.47 0.51 18.25
N ALA A 133 1.21 0.09 18.32
CA ALA A 133 0.83 -1.10 19.10
C ALA A 133 -0.23 -1.99 18.45
N SER A 134 -0.26 -3.26 18.85
CA SER A 134 -1.39 -4.17 18.62
C SER A 134 -1.79 -4.83 19.92
N ALA A 135 -3.05 -5.25 20.01
CA ALA A 135 -3.56 -6.01 21.14
C ALA A 135 -4.57 -7.05 20.65
N VAL A 136 -4.25 -8.32 20.84
CA VAL A 136 -5.10 -9.45 20.44
C VAL A 136 -5.32 -10.39 21.61
N GLY A 137 -6.38 -11.18 21.52
CA GLY A 137 -6.71 -12.21 22.49
C GLY A 137 -5.68 -13.32 22.50
N THR A 138 -5.45 -13.90 23.67
CA THR A 138 -4.68 -15.14 23.84
C THR A 138 -5.34 -16.00 24.91
N ASP A 139 -5.08 -17.30 24.87
CA ASP A 139 -5.48 -18.20 25.95
C ASP A 139 -4.55 -18.04 27.17
N GLY A 140 -5.01 -18.54 28.32
CA GLY A 140 -4.23 -18.61 29.56
C GLY A 140 -4.53 -17.48 30.54
N ASN A 141 -3.64 -17.29 31.51
CA ASN A 141 -3.83 -16.34 32.62
C ASN A 141 -2.65 -15.38 32.80
N THR A 142 -1.96 -15.08 31.70
CA THR A 142 -0.79 -14.19 31.68
C THR A 142 -0.93 -13.14 30.60
N LEU A 143 -0.68 -11.88 30.94
CA LEU A 143 -0.45 -10.82 29.96
C LEU A 143 0.96 -10.97 29.41
N GLN A 144 1.09 -11.12 28.08
CA GLN A 144 2.38 -11.08 27.41
C GLN A 144 2.51 -9.76 26.65
N VAL A 145 3.64 -9.08 26.87
CA VAL A 145 4.01 -7.86 26.14
C VAL A 145 5.36 -8.08 25.47
N GLU A 146 5.40 -7.86 24.16
CA GLU A 146 6.64 -7.76 23.40
C GLU A 146 6.86 -6.32 22.96
N PHE A 147 8.12 -5.91 22.86
CA PHE A 147 8.46 -4.59 22.38
C PHE A 147 9.72 -4.56 21.55
N MET A 148 9.80 -3.54 20.72
CA MET A 148 10.94 -3.22 19.87
C MET A 148 11.29 -1.75 20.07
N ALA A 149 12.56 -1.45 20.29
CA ALA A 149 13.10 -0.10 20.36
C ALA A 149 14.29 0.05 19.41
N VAL A 150 14.49 1.26 18.86
CA VAL A 150 15.55 1.55 17.88
C VAL A 150 16.22 2.88 18.17
N GLN A 151 17.43 3.07 17.65
CA GLN A 151 18.16 4.34 17.75
C GLN A 151 17.95 5.28 16.56
N THR A 152 17.29 4.80 15.49
CA THR A 152 17.11 5.60 14.27
C THR A 152 15.95 6.59 14.41
N PRO A 153 15.96 7.71 13.67
CA PRO A 153 14.85 8.64 13.66
C PRO A 153 13.51 7.96 13.33
N LEU A 154 12.51 8.26 14.15
CA LEU A 154 11.16 7.69 14.08
C LEU A 154 10.15 8.78 13.77
N ALA A 155 9.12 8.45 13.00
CA ALA A 155 7.92 9.24 12.87
C ALA A 155 6.70 8.38 13.20
N PHE A 156 6.00 8.73 14.28
CA PHE A 156 4.71 8.14 14.61
C PHE A 156 3.61 8.85 13.82
N ILE A 157 2.71 8.06 13.24
CA ILE A 157 1.71 8.56 12.31
C ILE A 157 0.31 8.11 12.70
N GLU A 158 -0.66 8.98 12.44
CA GLU A 158 -2.08 8.74 12.60
C GLU A 158 -2.76 8.53 11.24
N ASN A 159 -3.99 8.04 11.27
CA ASN A 159 -4.82 7.85 10.08
C ASN A 159 -5.89 8.95 10.06
N LYS A 160 -5.92 9.79 9.01
CA LYS A 160 -6.87 10.91 8.89
C LYS A 160 -8.36 10.52 9.03
N ASP A 161 -8.72 9.27 8.75
CA ASP A 161 -10.10 8.77 8.85
C ASP A 161 -10.40 8.17 10.23
N GLN A 162 -9.45 8.18 11.16
CA GLN A 162 -9.58 7.63 12.51
C GLN A 162 -9.22 8.69 13.54
N VAL A 163 -9.97 8.74 14.65
CA VAL A 163 -9.56 9.53 15.81
C VAL A 163 -8.27 8.89 16.35
N PRO A 164 -7.25 9.66 16.74
CA PRO A 164 -6.09 9.09 17.43
C PRO A 164 -6.52 8.30 18.65
N ALA A 165 -5.92 7.13 18.87
CA ALA A 165 -6.45 6.19 19.86
C ALA A 165 -6.47 6.78 21.29
N TYR A 166 -5.45 7.59 21.61
CA TYR A 166 -5.32 8.32 22.88
C TYR A 166 -6.26 9.53 23.02
N GLN A 167 -7.13 9.78 22.03
CA GLN A 167 -8.17 10.79 22.03
C GLN A 167 -9.58 10.18 21.93
N TYR A 168 -9.72 8.86 22.04
CA TYR A 168 -11.02 8.21 22.07
C TYR A 168 -11.88 8.74 23.23
N SER A 169 -13.18 8.81 22.99
CA SER A 169 -14.17 9.22 23.98
C SER A 169 -14.36 8.15 25.06
N GLU A 170 -14.97 8.56 26.18
CA GLU A 170 -15.26 7.67 27.30
C GLU A 170 -16.18 6.49 26.95
N GLN A 171 -16.82 6.51 25.76
CA GLN A 171 -17.57 5.38 25.21
C GLN A 171 -16.71 4.10 25.17
N TYR A 172 -15.39 4.23 24.94
CA TYR A 172 -14.47 3.09 24.83
C TYR A 172 -13.63 2.85 26.10
N GLY A 173 -14.04 3.43 27.23
CA GLY A 173 -13.39 3.31 28.52
C GLY A 173 -13.00 4.66 29.10
N LYS A 174 -12.93 4.76 30.43
CA LYS A 174 -12.59 6.01 31.14
C LYS A 174 -11.20 6.56 30.76
N LEU A 175 -10.26 5.66 30.47
CA LEU A 175 -8.94 6.01 29.96
C LEU A 175 -8.78 5.39 28.57
N PRO A 176 -8.35 6.19 27.57
CA PRO A 176 -8.28 5.73 26.19
C PRO A 176 -7.09 4.79 25.98
N PRO A 177 -7.09 3.99 24.90
CA PRO A 177 -5.89 3.29 24.46
C PRO A 177 -4.75 4.27 24.15
N TYR A 178 -3.50 3.90 24.44
CA TYR A 178 -2.34 4.76 24.18
C TYR A 178 -1.38 4.09 23.17
N PHE A 179 -1.58 4.40 21.88
CA PHE A 179 -0.75 3.95 20.77
C PHE A 179 -0.96 4.83 19.52
N SER A 180 0.02 4.84 18.62
CA SER A 180 -0.07 5.51 17.30
C SER A 180 -0.50 4.53 16.20
N ARG A 181 -1.13 4.98 15.11
CA ARG A 181 -1.61 4.07 14.02
C ARG A 181 -0.50 3.41 13.22
N GLY A 182 0.69 3.98 13.20
CA GLY A 182 1.87 3.36 12.64
C GLY A 182 3.14 4.11 13.02
N ALA A 183 4.27 3.54 12.66
CA ALA A 183 5.57 4.17 12.83
C ALA A 183 6.43 3.97 11.59
N ILE A 184 7.03 5.06 11.12
CA ILE A 184 7.99 5.08 10.02
C ILE A 184 9.38 5.23 10.61
N PHE A 185 10.31 4.41 10.15
CA PHE A 185 11.71 4.50 10.55
C PHE A 185 12.65 4.10 9.43
N GLN A 186 13.89 4.54 9.54
CA GLN A 186 14.94 4.08 8.64
C GLN A 186 15.61 2.84 9.22
N ASN A 187 15.76 1.83 8.37
CA ASN A 187 16.35 0.54 8.67
C ASN A 187 17.33 0.19 7.55
N LYS A 188 18.64 0.32 7.78
CA LYS A 188 19.69 0.11 6.77
C LYS A 188 19.45 0.82 5.43
N GLY A 189 19.18 2.12 5.48
CA GLY A 189 18.90 2.87 4.26
C GLY A 189 17.50 2.64 3.68
N GLN A 190 16.77 1.60 4.11
CA GLN A 190 15.38 1.37 3.73
C GLN A 190 14.43 2.11 4.66
N ARG A 191 13.37 2.65 4.09
CA ARG A 191 12.25 3.22 4.83
C ARG A 191 11.21 2.13 5.05
N LEU A 192 10.91 1.88 6.32
CA LEU A 192 9.90 0.93 6.74
C LEU A 192 8.73 1.67 7.38
N LEU A 193 7.52 1.19 7.14
CA LEU A 193 6.33 1.55 7.91
C LEU A 193 5.83 0.29 8.62
N LEU A 194 5.76 0.32 9.95
CA LEU A 194 5.09 -0.69 10.77
C LEU A 194 3.69 -0.18 11.09
N SER A 195 2.65 -0.83 10.56
CA SER A 195 1.28 -0.49 10.95
C SER A 195 0.96 -1.05 12.34
N SER A 196 0.13 -0.32 13.07
CA SER A 196 -0.58 -0.86 14.22
C SER A 196 -1.68 -1.83 13.81
N GLY A 197 -2.26 -2.50 14.81
CA GLY A 197 -3.46 -3.31 14.63
C GLY A 197 -4.54 -2.48 13.95
N THR A 198 -4.86 -2.84 12.72
CA THR A 198 -5.76 -2.08 11.85
C THR A 198 -7.02 -2.88 11.60
N ALA A 199 -8.11 -2.48 12.26
CA ALA A 199 -9.43 -3.08 12.14
C ALA A 199 -10.41 -2.15 11.40
N SER A 200 -11.66 -2.64 11.27
CA SER A 200 -12.76 -1.94 10.60
C SER A 200 -13.32 -0.79 11.43
N ILE A 201 -12.58 0.33 11.47
CA ILE A 201 -12.90 1.52 12.27
C ILE A 201 -12.94 2.78 11.39
N VAL A 202 -13.92 3.65 11.63
CA VAL A 202 -14.03 5.03 11.12
C VAL A 202 -14.20 5.96 12.31
N GLY A 203 -13.40 7.03 12.38
CA GLY A 203 -13.29 7.82 13.61
C GLY A 203 -12.80 6.93 14.74
N GLU A 204 -13.65 6.70 15.73
CA GLU A 204 -13.44 5.74 16.81
C GLU A 204 -14.43 4.56 16.78
N HIS A 205 -15.38 4.54 15.84
CA HIS A 205 -16.46 3.56 15.78
C HIS A 205 -16.15 2.37 14.88
N SER A 206 -16.52 1.19 15.36
CA SER A 206 -16.51 -0.04 14.57
C SER A 206 -17.57 0.05 13.47
N VAL A 207 -17.24 -0.35 12.26
CA VAL A 207 -18.18 -0.36 11.12
C VAL A 207 -18.28 -1.74 10.50
N HIS A 208 -19.45 -2.04 9.93
CA HIS A 208 -19.81 -3.32 9.33
C HIS A 208 -19.80 -4.52 10.32
N PRO A 209 -20.46 -4.42 11.49
CA PRO A 209 -20.54 -5.53 12.43
C PRO A 209 -21.18 -6.76 11.77
N GLY A 210 -20.58 -7.93 11.98
CA GLY A 210 -21.08 -9.21 11.43
C GLY A 210 -20.76 -9.47 9.95
N ASP A 211 -20.00 -8.60 9.28
CA ASP A 211 -19.69 -8.73 7.85
C ASP A 211 -18.18 -8.75 7.60
N ILE A 212 -17.61 -9.96 7.50
CA ILE A 212 -16.16 -10.15 7.31
C ILE A 212 -15.62 -9.48 6.04
N TYR A 213 -16.40 -9.48 4.95
CA TYR A 213 -15.96 -8.89 3.69
C TYR A 213 -15.81 -7.38 3.83
N GLU A 214 -16.84 -6.72 4.36
CA GLU A 214 -16.85 -5.27 4.51
C GLU A 214 -15.85 -4.81 5.59
N GLN A 215 -15.69 -5.59 6.68
CA GLN A 215 -14.65 -5.29 7.67
C GLN A 215 -13.25 -5.41 7.10
N LEU A 216 -12.96 -6.45 6.32
CA LEU A 216 -11.66 -6.61 5.68
C LEU A 216 -11.41 -5.49 4.67
N ALA A 217 -12.40 -5.16 3.84
CA ALA A 217 -12.31 -4.07 2.87
C ALA A 217 -12.02 -2.72 3.56
N ARG A 218 -12.69 -2.44 4.70
CA ARG A 218 -12.43 -1.24 5.50
C ARG A 218 -11.04 -1.26 6.13
N SER A 219 -10.59 -2.37 6.70
CA SER A 219 -9.24 -2.51 7.27
C SER A 219 -8.14 -2.27 6.22
N ILE A 220 -8.31 -2.80 5.01
CA ILE A 220 -7.41 -2.56 3.87
C ILE A 220 -7.42 -1.08 3.45
N LEU A 221 -8.60 -0.45 3.42
CA LEU A 221 -8.71 0.98 3.13
C LEU A 221 -8.00 1.83 4.20
N ASN A 222 -8.15 1.49 5.48
CA ASN A 222 -7.44 2.15 6.58
C ASN A 222 -5.92 2.05 6.41
N LEU A 223 -5.39 0.87 6.07
CA LEU A 223 -3.96 0.71 5.74
C LEU A 223 -3.53 1.58 4.55
N ARG A 224 -4.33 1.62 3.48
CA ARG A 224 -4.05 2.44 2.30
C ARG A 224 -4.01 3.94 2.63
N ILE A 225 -4.91 4.40 3.50
CA ILE A 225 -4.96 5.81 3.92
C ILE A 225 -3.75 6.13 4.80
N LEU A 226 -3.47 5.32 5.81
CA LEU A 226 -2.33 5.48 6.73
C LEU A 226 -1.02 5.64 5.96
N ALA A 227 -0.78 4.76 4.99
CA ALA A 227 0.43 4.68 4.18
C ALA A 227 0.52 5.75 3.06
N GLY A 228 -0.61 6.40 2.72
CA GLY A 228 -0.71 7.27 1.56
C GLY A 228 0.04 8.59 1.74
N GLN A 229 0.72 9.05 0.68
CA GLN A 229 1.50 10.30 0.68
C GLN A 229 0.70 11.51 1.19
N PHE A 230 -0.59 11.60 0.85
CA PHE A 230 -1.45 12.69 1.33
C PHE A 230 -1.56 12.70 2.86
N ASN A 231 -1.71 11.53 3.49
CA ASN A 231 -1.71 11.40 4.94
C ASN A 231 -0.33 11.72 5.53
N LEU A 232 0.75 11.34 4.84
CA LEU A 232 2.11 11.51 5.36
C LEU A 232 2.65 12.95 5.25
N LYS A 233 2.15 13.76 4.31
CA LYS A 233 2.57 15.16 4.12
C LYS A 233 2.43 16.02 5.39
N GLN A 234 1.43 15.75 6.24
CA GLN A 234 1.23 16.48 7.50
C GLN A 234 2.38 16.28 8.50
N TYR A 235 3.19 15.23 8.33
CA TYR A 235 4.38 14.92 9.13
C TYR A 235 5.68 15.37 8.43
N ASN A 236 5.59 16.24 7.41
CA ASN A 236 6.71 16.64 6.55
C ASN A 236 7.38 15.46 5.82
N ILE A 237 6.59 14.41 5.53
CA ILE A 237 7.03 13.23 4.79
C ILE A 237 6.47 13.32 3.36
N HIS A 238 7.35 13.55 2.38
CA HIS A 238 6.97 13.84 0.99
C HIS A 238 6.86 12.61 0.09
N TYR A 239 6.89 11.40 0.65
CA TYR A 239 6.68 10.14 -0.05
C TYR A 239 5.51 9.36 0.54
N GLY A 240 5.09 8.28 -0.12
CA GLY A 240 4.06 7.35 0.36
C GLY A 240 4.46 5.90 0.18
N PHE A 241 3.77 5.02 0.89
CA PHE A 241 3.79 3.58 0.68
C PHE A 241 2.48 3.15 0.02
N ALA A 242 2.53 2.15 -0.84
CA ALA A 242 1.35 1.53 -1.41
C ALA A 242 1.12 0.15 -0.77
N LEU A 243 -0.08 -0.41 -0.94
CA LEU A 243 -0.34 -1.78 -0.47
C LEU A 243 0.60 -2.81 -1.12
N GLU A 244 1.07 -2.52 -2.34
CA GLU A 244 2.05 -3.36 -3.01
C GLU A 244 3.45 -3.32 -2.36
N ASP A 245 3.70 -2.37 -1.46
CA ASP A 245 4.95 -2.25 -0.68
C ASP A 245 4.91 -3.10 0.62
N ILE A 246 3.78 -3.77 0.90
CA ILE A 246 3.65 -4.67 2.04
C ILE A 246 4.45 -5.96 1.76
N VAL A 247 5.40 -6.25 2.63
CA VAL A 247 6.25 -7.45 2.56
C VAL A 247 5.83 -8.53 3.56
N LEU A 248 5.13 -8.14 4.62
CA LEU A 248 4.51 -9.03 5.60
C LEU A 248 3.16 -8.47 6.01
N MET A 249 2.14 -9.32 6.01
CA MET A 249 0.86 -9.04 6.65
C MET A 249 0.49 -10.17 7.60
N ARG A 250 0.33 -9.81 8.88
CA ARG A 250 -0.26 -10.69 9.87
C ARG A 250 -1.75 -10.38 9.95
N VAL A 251 -2.55 -11.43 9.90
CA VAL A 251 -4.02 -11.39 9.82
C VAL A 251 -4.55 -12.12 11.04
N TYR A 252 -5.10 -11.36 11.98
CA TYR A 252 -5.82 -11.92 13.10
C TYR A 252 -7.30 -12.01 12.74
N TYR A 253 -7.89 -13.18 12.91
CA TYR A 253 -9.29 -13.42 12.59
C TYR A 253 -9.99 -14.12 13.75
N LYS A 254 -11.22 -13.72 14.03
CA LYS A 254 -11.97 -14.19 15.20
C LYS A 254 -12.54 -15.59 15.00
N HIS A 255 -13.22 -15.82 13.87
CA HIS A 255 -13.92 -17.07 13.61
C HIS A 255 -13.17 -17.94 12.60
N ALA A 256 -12.98 -19.21 12.93
CA ALA A 256 -12.33 -20.18 12.04
C ALA A 256 -13.00 -20.29 10.66
N ALA A 257 -14.32 -20.07 10.59
CA ALA A 257 -15.10 -20.10 9.36
C ALA A 257 -14.72 -19.01 8.34
N ASP A 258 -14.14 -17.90 8.79
CA ASP A 258 -13.75 -16.78 7.92
C ASP A 258 -12.42 -17.03 7.19
N ARG A 259 -11.58 -17.92 7.73
CA ARG A 259 -10.22 -18.17 7.23
C ARG A 259 -10.18 -18.52 5.73
N PRO A 260 -11.01 -19.44 5.20
CA PRO A 260 -10.97 -19.78 3.77
C PRO A 260 -11.23 -18.57 2.87
N PHE A 261 -12.11 -17.64 3.28
CA PHE A 261 -12.34 -16.40 2.55
C PHE A 261 -11.09 -15.50 2.57
N LEU A 262 -10.50 -15.31 3.75
CA LEU A 262 -9.29 -14.48 3.90
C LEU A 262 -8.12 -14.99 3.06
N GLU A 263 -7.88 -16.31 3.07
CA GLU A 263 -6.81 -16.96 2.29
C GLU A 263 -7.00 -16.82 0.78
N ARG A 264 -8.25 -16.78 0.29
CA ARG A 264 -8.55 -16.56 -1.14
C ARG A 264 -8.55 -15.09 -1.54
N TYR A 265 -8.97 -14.19 -0.64
CA TYR A 265 -9.17 -12.77 -0.97
C TYR A 265 -7.89 -11.94 -0.85
N LEU A 266 -7.11 -12.09 0.22
CA LEU A 266 -5.91 -11.27 0.44
C LEU A 266 -4.83 -11.37 -0.66
N PRO A 267 -4.57 -12.54 -1.28
CA PRO A 267 -3.66 -12.62 -2.41
C PRO A 267 -4.10 -11.79 -3.63
N LYS A 268 -5.40 -11.50 -3.76
CA LYS A 268 -5.93 -10.59 -4.79
C LYS A 268 -5.59 -9.13 -4.48
N VAL A 269 -5.23 -8.77 -3.24
CA VAL A 269 -4.97 -7.40 -2.80
C VAL A 269 -3.48 -7.08 -2.82
N LEU A 270 -2.64 -8.06 -2.50
CA LEU A 270 -1.23 -7.89 -2.20
C LEU A 270 -0.32 -8.25 -3.36
N ALA A 271 0.94 -7.79 -3.30
CA ALA A 271 1.95 -8.23 -4.23
C ALA A 271 2.27 -9.72 -4.01
N PRO A 272 2.55 -10.52 -5.06
CA PRO A 272 2.82 -11.96 -4.95
C PRO A 272 3.99 -12.35 -4.02
N GLY A 273 4.86 -11.41 -3.64
CA GLY A 273 5.97 -11.64 -2.72
C GLY A 273 5.67 -11.32 -1.26
N CYS A 274 4.46 -10.85 -0.92
CA CYS A 274 4.07 -10.56 0.45
C CYS A 274 3.88 -11.86 1.25
N GLN A 275 4.54 -11.97 2.40
CA GLN A 275 4.29 -13.04 3.36
C GLN A 275 2.94 -12.80 4.05
N LEU A 276 2.06 -13.81 4.06
CA LEU A 276 0.79 -13.80 4.78
C LEU A 276 0.88 -14.75 5.98
N ALA A 277 0.56 -14.25 7.18
CA ALA A 277 0.48 -15.06 8.39
C ALA A 277 -0.90 -14.96 8.99
N PHE A 278 -1.57 -16.10 9.19
CA PHE A 278 -2.93 -16.18 9.70
C PHE A 278 -2.92 -16.72 11.13
N GLN A 279 -3.44 -15.93 12.07
CA GLN A 279 -3.56 -16.31 13.48
C GLN A 279 -5.02 -16.17 13.91
N GLN A 280 -5.63 -17.23 14.42
CA GLN A 280 -6.94 -17.09 15.05
C GLN A 280 -6.76 -16.44 16.43
N ALA A 281 -7.51 -15.37 16.70
CA ALA A 281 -7.50 -14.66 17.98
C ALA A 281 -8.73 -13.78 18.14
N ASP A 282 -9.16 -13.56 19.38
CA ASP A 282 -10.12 -12.50 19.67
C ASP A 282 -9.53 -11.12 19.39
N ILE A 283 -10.38 -10.20 18.96
CA ILE A 283 -10.01 -8.82 18.65
C ILE A 283 -10.56 -7.92 19.75
N CYS A 284 -9.90 -6.80 20.00
CA CYS A 284 -10.18 -5.88 21.11
C CYS A 284 -11.64 -5.45 21.33
N ARG A 285 -12.52 -5.61 20.32
CA ARG A 285 -13.96 -5.37 20.43
C ARG A 285 -14.73 -6.61 19.96
N GLU A 286 -15.90 -6.83 20.56
CA GLU A 286 -16.72 -8.02 20.31
C GLU A 286 -17.19 -8.10 18.85
N GLU A 287 -17.56 -6.97 18.26
CA GLU A 287 -18.10 -6.89 16.90
C GLU A 287 -17.04 -6.93 15.78
N LEU A 288 -15.74 -6.81 16.11
CA LEU A 288 -14.66 -6.85 15.14
C LEU A 288 -14.24 -8.29 14.84
N LEU A 289 -14.15 -8.62 13.55
CA LEU A 289 -13.92 -9.98 13.04
C LEU A 289 -12.51 -10.19 12.49
N VAL A 290 -11.86 -9.11 12.04
CA VAL A 290 -10.48 -9.14 11.49
C VAL A 290 -9.66 -7.92 11.90
N GLU A 291 -8.39 -8.14 12.21
CA GLU A 291 -7.38 -7.10 12.44
C GLU A 291 -6.13 -7.41 11.60
N LEU A 292 -5.58 -6.37 10.97
CA LEU A 292 -4.40 -6.47 10.11
C LEU A 292 -3.20 -5.76 10.74
N GLU A 293 -2.04 -6.40 10.75
CA GLU A 293 -0.74 -5.75 10.93
C GLU A 293 0.09 -5.90 9.66
N ALA A 294 0.71 -4.82 9.22
CA ALA A 294 1.50 -4.80 7.99
C ALA A 294 2.88 -4.18 8.22
N VAL A 295 3.89 -4.79 7.61
CA VAL A 295 5.22 -4.21 7.43
C VAL A 295 5.35 -3.78 5.97
N PHE A 296 5.49 -2.49 5.74
CA PHE A 296 5.79 -1.93 4.44
C PHE A 296 7.30 -1.68 4.32
N VAL A 297 7.86 -2.01 3.17
CA VAL A 297 9.22 -1.63 2.78
C VAL A 297 9.12 -0.81 1.52
N LYS A 298 9.71 0.38 1.52
CA LYS A 298 9.66 1.26 0.35
C LYS A 298 10.32 0.57 -0.85
N LYS A 299 9.54 0.28 -1.90
CA LYS A 299 10.05 -0.40 -3.11
C LYS A 299 11.22 0.34 -3.76
N GLY A 300 12.21 -0.43 -4.21
CA GLY A 300 13.46 0.06 -4.80
C GLY A 300 14.58 0.28 -3.79
N GLU A 301 14.31 0.14 -2.49
CA GLU A 301 15.31 0.25 -1.44
C GLU A 301 15.71 -1.13 -0.92
N THR A 302 17.00 -1.33 -0.64
CA THR A 302 17.56 -2.54 -0.03
C THR A 302 18.48 -2.21 1.14
N GLU A 303 18.82 -3.24 1.91
CA GLU A 303 19.77 -3.13 3.01
C GLU A 303 21.18 -2.67 2.60
N GLN A 304 21.54 -2.83 1.31
CA GLN A 304 22.87 -2.53 0.77
C GLN A 304 22.88 -1.25 -0.09
N GLY A 305 21.77 -0.51 -0.14
CA GLY A 305 21.58 0.66 -1.01
C GLY A 305 20.32 0.53 -1.85
N THR A 306 20.28 1.13 -3.04
CA THR A 306 19.19 0.93 -4.00
C THR A 306 19.55 -0.21 -4.94
N LEU A 307 18.80 -1.32 -4.92
CA LEU A 307 18.88 -2.28 -6.03
C LEU A 307 18.11 -1.71 -7.23
N PRO A 308 18.46 -2.15 -8.45
CA PRO A 308 17.60 -1.93 -9.61
C PRO A 308 16.18 -2.37 -9.25
N LYS A 309 15.25 -1.43 -9.34
CA LYS A 309 13.84 -1.66 -9.00
C LYS A 309 13.24 -2.81 -9.84
N TYR A 310 13.71 -2.96 -11.07
CA TYR A 310 13.31 -4.00 -11.99
C TYR A 310 14.47 -4.95 -12.25
N PHE A 311 14.15 -6.24 -12.37
CA PHE A 311 15.14 -7.30 -12.53
C PHE A 311 14.58 -8.45 -13.37
N MET A 312 15.46 -9.30 -13.91
CA MET A 312 15.06 -10.52 -14.61
C MET A 312 14.63 -11.59 -13.62
N LYS A 313 13.48 -12.20 -13.87
CA LYS A 313 13.03 -13.43 -13.19
C LYS A 313 12.83 -14.52 -14.24
N GLY A 314 13.82 -15.41 -14.33
CA GLY A 314 13.93 -16.30 -15.48
C GLY A 314 14.25 -15.50 -16.74
N ASP A 315 13.47 -15.69 -17.79
CA ASP A 315 13.61 -15.02 -19.10
C ASP A 315 12.77 -13.75 -19.25
N ARG A 316 12.07 -13.31 -18.20
CA ARG A 316 11.16 -12.16 -18.23
C ARG A 316 11.53 -11.09 -17.21
N ILE A 317 11.18 -9.85 -17.52
CA ILE A 317 11.41 -8.72 -16.62
C ILE A 317 10.28 -8.67 -15.58
N LYS A 318 10.62 -8.75 -14.29
CA LYS A 318 9.65 -8.54 -13.22
C LYS A 318 9.24 -7.08 -13.18
N THR A 319 7.95 -6.79 -13.34
CA THR A 319 7.40 -5.41 -13.32
C THR A 319 6.26 -5.28 -12.31
N GLU A 320 6.00 -4.06 -11.82
CA GLU A 320 4.87 -3.81 -10.91
C GLU A 320 3.54 -3.91 -11.65
N SER A 321 3.49 -3.44 -12.90
CA SER A 321 2.26 -3.49 -13.68
C SER A 321 2.52 -3.33 -15.17
N PHE A 322 1.56 -3.75 -15.96
CA PHE A 322 1.44 -3.45 -17.37
C PHE A 322 0.01 -2.98 -17.64
N GLU A 323 -0.20 -2.07 -18.60
CA GLU A 323 -1.53 -1.59 -18.94
C GLU A 323 -1.77 -1.49 -20.45
N ILE A 324 -3.05 -1.68 -20.82
CA ILE A 324 -3.57 -1.42 -22.16
C ILE A 324 -4.67 -0.39 -22.08
N HIS A 325 -4.83 0.39 -23.16
CA HIS A 325 -5.93 1.33 -23.30
C HIS A 325 -6.96 0.77 -24.27
N VAL A 326 -8.02 0.16 -23.73
CA VAL A 326 -9.05 -0.49 -24.56
C VAL A 326 -9.98 0.50 -25.24
N ALA A 327 -10.10 1.71 -24.69
CA ALA A 327 -10.82 2.82 -25.30
C ALA A 327 -9.99 4.09 -25.15
N GLU A 328 -9.84 4.86 -26.22
CA GLU A 328 -9.04 6.11 -26.19
C GLU A 328 -9.86 7.33 -25.74
N HIS A 329 -11.18 7.25 -25.89
CA HIS A 329 -12.13 8.32 -25.59
C HIS A 329 -12.89 8.02 -24.29
N CYS A 330 -13.49 9.06 -23.70
CA CYS A 330 -14.24 8.97 -22.46
C CYS A 330 -15.62 9.64 -22.63
N ASN A 331 -16.60 9.23 -21.83
CA ASN A 331 -17.89 9.93 -21.68
C ASN A 331 -17.78 11.18 -20.79
N LEU A 332 -16.62 11.41 -20.16
CA LEU A 332 -16.27 12.62 -19.43
C LEU A 332 -15.27 13.48 -20.22
N ARG A 333 -15.23 14.76 -19.88
CA ARG A 333 -14.36 15.80 -20.44
C ARG A 333 -13.49 16.46 -19.37
N CYS A 334 -12.90 15.68 -18.48
CA CYS A 334 -12.04 16.20 -17.40
C CYS A 334 -10.95 17.13 -17.96
N ARG A 335 -10.82 18.36 -17.45
CA ARG A 335 -9.82 19.34 -17.93
C ARG A 335 -8.40 18.81 -17.84
N ASP A 336 -8.03 18.32 -16.66
CA ASP A 336 -6.69 17.81 -16.36
C ASP A 336 -6.62 16.27 -16.54
N CYS A 337 -7.33 15.75 -17.56
CA CYS A 337 -7.35 14.31 -17.84
C CYS A 337 -5.94 13.80 -18.18
N CYS A 338 -5.42 12.88 -17.36
CA CYS A 338 -4.12 12.29 -17.61
C CYS A 338 -4.05 11.66 -19.01
N ASN A 339 -5.10 10.99 -19.47
CA ASN A 339 -5.13 10.30 -20.77
C ASN A 339 -5.45 11.19 -21.97
N ILE A 340 -5.62 12.51 -21.78
CA ILE A 340 -6.06 13.46 -22.82
C ILE A 340 -7.34 13.02 -23.55
N SER A 341 -8.14 12.15 -22.94
CA SER A 341 -9.35 11.53 -23.49
C SER A 341 -10.38 12.51 -24.04
N PRO A 342 -10.57 13.73 -23.48
CA PRO A 342 -11.48 14.71 -24.08
C PRO A 342 -11.07 15.12 -25.51
N PHE A 343 -9.79 15.00 -25.84
CA PHE A 343 -9.21 15.40 -27.11
C PHE A 343 -8.93 14.22 -28.04
N ASN A 344 -9.07 12.97 -27.57
CA ASN A 344 -8.84 11.77 -28.37
C ASN A 344 -10.04 11.44 -29.26
N ALA A 345 -9.75 10.94 -30.46
CA ALA A 345 -10.78 10.41 -31.34
C ALA A 345 -11.40 9.13 -30.73
N LYS A 346 -12.63 8.82 -31.15
CA LYS A 346 -13.26 7.55 -30.80
C LYS A 346 -12.46 6.39 -31.38
N HIS A 347 -11.82 5.62 -30.51
CA HIS A 347 -11.12 4.40 -30.86
C HIS A 347 -11.31 3.34 -29.78
N PHE A 348 -11.39 2.09 -30.22
CA PHE A 348 -11.50 0.89 -29.42
C PHE A 348 -10.44 -0.11 -29.87
N MET A 349 -9.72 -0.69 -28.92
CA MET A 349 -8.71 -1.70 -29.19
C MET A 349 -9.37 -3.00 -29.67
N SER A 350 -8.84 -3.62 -30.73
CA SER A 350 -9.41 -4.87 -31.21
C SER A 350 -9.03 -6.06 -30.32
N LEU A 351 -9.80 -7.15 -30.36
CA LEU A 351 -9.42 -8.40 -29.68
C LEU A 351 -8.08 -8.96 -30.19
N ALA A 352 -7.71 -8.72 -31.45
CA ALA A 352 -6.42 -9.13 -31.98
C ALA A 352 -5.26 -8.37 -31.32
N ASP A 353 -5.41 -7.06 -31.14
CA ASP A 353 -4.40 -6.23 -30.46
C ASP A 353 -4.28 -6.61 -28.97
N VAL A 354 -5.39 -6.97 -28.32
CA VAL A 354 -5.38 -7.48 -26.95
C VAL A 354 -4.58 -8.78 -26.86
N ARG A 355 -4.79 -9.72 -27.78
CA ARG A 355 -4.01 -10.97 -27.84
C ARG A 355 -2.52 -10.69 -28.04
N ALA A 356 -2.17 -9.82 -29.00
CA ALA A 356 -0.79 -9.41 -29.23
C ALA A 356 -0.15 -8.79 -27.98
N SER A 357 -0.92 -8.01 -27.20
CA SER A 357 -0.45 -7.45 -25.92
C SER A 357 -0.23 -8.53 -24.86
N CYS A 358 -1.12 -9.52 -24.79
CA CYS A 358 -0.93 -10.68 -23.91
C CYS A 358 0.30 -11.50 -24.29
N ASP A 359 0.53 -11.74 -25.58
CA ASP A 359 1.69 -12.48 -26.08
C ASP A 359 2.98 -11.73 -25.78
N PHE A 360 3.02 -10.42 -26.02
CA PHE A 360 4.14 -9.56 -25.66
C PHE A 360 4.46 -9.64 -24.16
N VAL A 361 3.45 -9.54 -23.29
CA VAL A 361 3.65 -9.67 -21.84
C VAL A 361 4.14 -11.06 -21.50
N LYS A 362 3.53 -12.11 -22.05
CA LYS A 362 3.89 -13.49 -21.79
C LYS A 362 5.34 -13.80 -22.16
N GLU A 363 5.84 -13.19 -23.23
CA GLU A 363 7.22 -13.37 -23.70
C GLU A 363 8.22 -12.51 -22.91
N ASN A 364 7.86 -11.29 -22.54
CA ASN A 364 8.84 -10.29 -22.10
C ASN A 364 8.74 -9.88 -20.64
N LEU A 365 7.53 -9.88 -20.05
CA LEU A 365 7.25 -9.25 -18.77
C LEU A 365 6.60 -10.21 -17.77
N LEU A 366 6.73 -9.90 -16.49
CA LEU A 366 6.03 -10.57 -15.40
C LEU A 366 5.42 -9.51 -14.47
N PRO A 367 4.33 -8.84 -14.88
CA PRO A 367 3.69 -7.80 -14.09
C PRO A 367 3.03 -8.38 -12.82
N ASP A 368 2.96 -7.62 -11.72
CA ASP A 368 2.08 -7.98 -10.59
C ASP A 368 0.59 -7.77 -10.98
N VAL A 369 0.31 -6.74 -11.78
CA VAL A 369 -1.04 -6.37 -12.22
C VAL A 369 -1.09 -6.05 -13.71
N PHE A 370 -2.01 -6.66 -14.44
CA PHE A 370 -2.40 -6.28 -15.80
C PHE A 370 -3.62 -5.35 -15.73
N LYS A 371 -3.48 -4.13 -16.21
CA LYS A 371 -4.49 -3.07 -16.09
C LYS A 371 -5.19 -2.81 -17.42
N ILE A 372 -6.51 -2.78 -17.36
CA ILE A 372 -7.38 -2.28 -18.42
C ILE A 372 -7.75 -0.84 -18.06
N ALA A 373 -7.23 0.10 -18.83
CA ALA A 373 -7.42 1.53 -18.62
C ALA A 373 -7.72 2.22 -19.96
N GLY A 374 -7.46 3.53 -20.07
CA GLY A 374 -7.77 4.35 -21.23
C GLY A 374 -8.63 5.55 -20.86
N GLY A 375 -9.48 5.98 -21.80
CA GLY A 375 -10.48 7.01 -21.55
C GLY A 375 -11.61 6.53 -20.65
N GLU A 376 -12.47 5.62 -21.13
CA GLU A 376 -13.42 4.90 -20.28
C GLU A 376 -13.59 3.46 -20.79
N PRO A 377 -13.00 2.45 -20.11
CA PRO A 377 -13.11 1.06 -20.54
C PRO A 377 -14.53 0.53 -20.67
N THR A 378 -15.46 0.96 -19.82
CA THR A 378 -16.86 0.48 -19.84
C THR A 378 -17.66 0.96 -21.05
N LEU A 379 -17.08 1.81 -21.92
CA LEU A 379 -17.63 2.12 -23.24
C LEU A 379 -17.34 1.01 -24.27
N HIS A 380 -16.35 0.14 -24.02
CA HIS A 380 -15.93 -0.86 -24.98
C HIS A 380 -17.01 -1.95 -25.16
N PRO A 381 -17.53 -2.18 -26.38
CA PRO A 381 -18.65 -3.09 -26.60
C PRO A 381 -18.31 -4.56 -26.32
N GLU A 382 -17.02 -4.92 -26.37
CA GLU A 382 -16.53 -6.29 -26.13
C GLU A 382 -15.68 -6.42 -24.86
N LEU A 383 -15.87 -5.55 -23.86
CA LEU A 383 -15.05 -5.57 -22.63
C LEU A 383 -15.04 -6.94 -21.95
N ASP A 384 -16.18 -7.64 -21.90
CA ASP A 384 -16.27 -8.99 -21.33
C ASP A 384 -15.35 -9.97 -22.05
N LYS A 385 -15.34 -9.94 -23.39
CA LYS A 385 -14.48 -10.81 -24.21
C LYS A 385 -13.00 -10.46 -24.05
N ILE A 386 -12.68 -9.17 -23.87
CA ILE A 386 -11.32 -8.71 -23.58
C ILE A 386 -10.85 -9.30 -22.26
N LEU A 387 -11.64 -9.18 -21.19
CA LEU A 387 -11.31 -9.72 -19.88
C LEU A 387 -11.14 -11.25 -19.93
N GLN A 388 -12.06 -11.96 -20.59
CA GLN A 388 -11.93 -13.41 -20.81
C GLN A 388 -10.64 -13.77 -21.55
N THR A 389 -10.28 -13.03 -22.60
CA THR A 389 -9.04 -13.24 -23.37
C THR A 389 -7.80 -13.09 -22.49
N ILE A 390 -7.75 -12.03 -21.67
CA ILE A 390 -6.62 -11.78 -20.74
C ILE A 390 -6.53 -12.89 -19.68
N ARG A 391 -7.68 -13.33 -19.13
CA ARG A 391 -7.71 -14.42 -18.14
C ARG A 391 -7.23 -15.74 -18.75
N GLN A 392 -7.66 -16.06 -19.97
CA GLN A 392 -7.24 -17.27 -20.71
C GLN A 392 -5.74 -17.27 -21.06
N ALA A 393 -5.14 -16.10 -21.24
CA ALA A 393 -3.68 -15.99 -21.46
C ALA A 393 -2.85 -16.43 -20.24
N ASN A 394 -3.46 -16.53 -19.06
CA ASN A 394 -2.87 -17.03 -17.81
C ASN A 394 -1.51 -16.40 -17.48
N LEU A 395 -1.47 -15.07 -17.47
CA LEU A 395 -0.24 -14.28 -17.28
C LEU A 395 0.31 -14.32 -15.83
N GLY A 396 -0.39 -14.99 -14.90
CA GLY A 396 0.04 -15.12 -13.50
C GLY A 396 -0.04 -13.82 -12.70
N CYS A 397 -0.91 -12.90 -13.09
CA CYS A 397 -1.05 -11.57 -12.48
C CYS A 397 -2.53 -11.22 -12.23
N ALA A 398 -2.77 -10.24 -11.36
CA ALA A 398 -4.12 -9.74 -11.13
C ALA A 398 -4.60 -8.90 -12.32
N VAL A 399 -5.87 -9.05 -12.70
CA VAL A 399 -6.49 -8.24 -13.76
C VAL A 399 -7.28 -7.10 -13.13
N ARG A 400 -6.90 -5.85 -13.43
CA ARG A 400 -7.51 -4.64 -12.84
C ARG A 400 -8.17 -3.78 -13.90
N VAL A 401 -9.43 -3.41 -13.69
CA VAL A 401 -10.11 -2.39 -14.51
C VAL A 401 -10.06 -1.04 -13.81
N ILE A 402 -9.73 0.02 -14.54
CA ILE A 402 -9.78 1.42 -14.07
C ILE A 402 -10.89 2.15 -14.83
N THR A 403 -11.87 2.70 -14.12
CA THR A 403 -13.07 3.32 -14.71
C THR A 403 -13.50 4.56 -13.92
N ASN A 404 -14.28 5.44 -14.54
CA ASN A 404 -15.03 6.49 -13.82
C ASN A 404 -16.29 5.96 -13.12
N GLY A 405 -16.70 4.72 -13.42
CA GLY A 405 -17.75 3.97 -12.75
C GLY A 405 -19.18 4.26 -13.22
N LEU A 406 -19.40 5.29 -14.05
CA LEU A 406 -20.76 5.74 -14.43
C LEU A 406 -21.58 4.68 -15.18
N LEU A 407 -20.92 3.75 -15.88
CA LEU A 407 -21.57 2.71 -16.68
C LEU A 407 -21.44 1.30 -16.09
N LEU A 408 -20.94 1.17 -14.86
CA LEU A 408 -20.76 -0.15 -14.22
C LEU A 408 -22.07 -0.93 -14.04
N HIS A 409 -23.20 -0.23 -13.87
CA HIS A 409 -24.54 -0.84 -13.84
C HIS A 409 -24.92 -1.60 -15.12
N ARG A 410 -24.16 -1.44 -16.21
CA ARG A 410 -24.38 -2.15 -17.48
C ARG A 410 -23.51 -3.40 -17.63
N MET A 411 -22.55 -3.59 -16.74
CA MET A 411 -21.63 -4.71 -16.83
C MET A 411 -22.33 -6.01 -16.46
N THR A 412 -22.10 -7.05 -17.26
CA THR A 412 -22.70 -8.36 -17.07
C THR A 412 -22.00 -9.13 -15.96
N ASP A 413 -22.55 -10.26 -15.54
CA ASP A 413 -21.89 -11.15 -14.59
C ASP A 413 -20.54 -11.68 -15.12
N LEU A 414 -20.38 -11.82 -16.45
CA LEU A 414 -19.11 -12.20 -17.08
C LEU A 414 -18.00 -11.18 -16.79
N PHE A 415 -18.32 -9.88 -16.74
CA PHE A 415 -17.36 -8.86 -16.32
C PHE A 415 -16.85 -9.15 -14.91
N TRP A 416 -17.78 -9.37 -13.98
CA TRP A 416 -17.49 -9.56 -12.56
C TRP A 416 -16.74 -10.86 -12.27
N GLU A 417 -17.01 -11.92 -13.02
CA GLU A 417 -16.28 -13.19 -12.95
C GLU A 417 -14.82 -13.08 -13.42
N ASN A 418 -14.53 -12.15 -14.34
CA ASN A 418 -13.22 -12.06 -14.98
C ASN A 418 -12.36 -10.89 -14.47
N VAL A 419 -12.94 -9.91 -13.78
CA VAL A 419 -12.20 -8.82 -13.14
C VAL A 419 -11.73 -9.24 -11.74
N GLY A 420 -10.43 -9.17 -11.48
CA GLY A 420 -9.89 -9.46 -10.14
C GLY A 420 -9.91 -8.25 -9.22
N GLN A 421 -9.72 -7.06 -9.80
CA GLN A 421 -9.63 -5.80 -9.08
C GLN A 421 -10.36 -4.69 -9.87
N LEU A 422 -11.10 -3.84 -9.18
CA LEU A 422 -11.81 -2.72 -9.79
C LEU A 422 -11.40 -1.42 -9.10
N THR A 423 -10.82 -0.48 -9.85
CA THR A 423 -10.56 0.88 -9.35
C THR A 423 -11.52 1.87 -10.00
N ILE A 424 -12.30 2.54 -9.16
CA ILE A 424 -13.24 3.57 -9.57
C ILE A 424 -12.65 4.93 -9.21
N SER A 425 -12.44 5.78 -10.22
CA SER A 425 -12.14 7.20 -10.01
C SER A 425 -13.45 7.97 -9.93
N HIS A 426 -13.97 8.12 -8.71
CA HIS A 426 -15.25 8.77 -8.43
C HIS A 426 -15.06 10.29 -8.37
N TYR A 427 -15.29 10.95 -9.49
CA TYR A 427 -15.06 12.38 -9.69
C TYR A 427 -16.19 13.25 -9.12
N ILE A 428 -15.87 14.31 -8.37
CA ILE A 428 -16.92 15.20 -7.83
C ILE A 428 -17.68 15.97 -8.93
N SER A 429 -17.04 16.22 -10.08
CA SER A 429 -17.68 16.91 -11.19
C SER A 429 -18.68 16.05 -11.96
N ALA A 430 -18.66 14.73 -11.74
CA ALA A 430 -19.57 13.77 -12.34
C ALA A 430 -19.70 12.53 -11.43
N PRO A 431 -20.33 12.66 -10.25
CA PRO A 431 -20.37 11.58 -9.28
C PRO A 431 -21.31 10.46 -9.76
N MET A 432 -21.01 9.23 -9.35
CA MET A 432 -21.94 8.12 -9.51
C MET A 432 -23.19 8.36 -8.66
N LYS A 433 -24.34 7.92 -9.16
CA LYS A 433 -25.57 7.95 -8.36
C LYS A 433 -25.40 6.98 -7.18
N PRO A 434 -25.83 7.35 -5.95
CA PRO A 434 -25.63 6.51 -4.77
C PRO A 434 -26.13 5.07 -4.92
N HIS A 435 -27.32 4.86 -5.50
CA HIS A 435 -27.85 3.51 -5.71
C HIS A 435 -26.98 2.64 -6.65
N ILE A 436 -26.35 3.24 -7.67
CA ILE A 436 -25.43 2.53 -8.56
C ILE A 436 -24.17 2.14 -7.80
N LEU A 437 -23.67 3.03 -6.94
CA LEU A 437 -22.49 2.74 -6.12
C LEU A 437 -22.75 1.57 -5.16
N GLU A 438 -23.92 1.52 -4.52
CA GLU A 438 -24.30 0.41 -3.64
C GLU A 438 -24.48 -0.90 -4.42
N GLU A 439 -25.08 -0.87 -5.60
CA GLU A 439 -25.16 -2.04 -6.49
C GLU A 439 -23.77 -2.58 -6.88
N VAL A 440 -22.85 -1.67 -7.23
CA VAL A 440 -21.46 -2.00 -7.55
C VAL A 440 -20.72 -2.61 -6.37
N LYS A 441 -20.91 -2.10 -5.14
CA LYS A 441 -20.35 -2.69 -3.93
C LYS A 441 -20.91 -4.09 -3.68
N ALA A 442 -22.23 -4.27 -3.82
CA ALA A 442 -22.89 -5.56 -3.66
C ALA A 442 -22.39 -6.60 -4.68
N LYS A 443 -22.21 -6.20 -5.94
CA LYS A 443 -21.60 -7.04 -6.97
C LYS A 443 -20.15 -7.35 -6.63
N ALA A 444 -19.33 -6.36 -6.28
CA ALA A 444 -17.94 -6.60 -5.90
C ALA A 444 -17.82 -7.60 -4.74
N LYS A 445 -18.70 -7.50 -3.74
CA LYS A 445 -18.79 -8.46 -2.64
C LYS A 445 -19.17 -9.87 -3.12
N THR A 446 -20.22 -9.98 -3.93
CA THR A 446 -20.73 -11.25 -4.46
C THR A 446 -19.66 -12.01 -5.24
N TYR A 447 -18.86 -11.30 -6.04
CA TYR A 447 -17.81 -11.87 -6.89
C TYR A 447 -16.41 -11.82 -6.25
N GLU A 448 -16.32 -11.36 -4.99
CA GLU A 448 -15.06 -11.17 -4.27
C GLU A 448 -14.01 -10.37 -5.08
N VAL A 449 -14.45 -9.29 -5.73
CA VAL A 449 -13.62 -8.36 -6.51
C VAL A 449 -13.02 -7.31 -5.58
N VAL A 450 -11.70 -7.12 -5.65
CA VAL A 450 -11.03 -6.09 -4.84
C VAL A 450 -11.43 -4.71 -5.34
N LEU A 451 -12.34 -4.06 -4.63
CA LEU A 451 -12.87 -2.75 -4.97
C LEU A 451 -12.05 -1.63 -4.32
N ASN A 452 -11.62 -0.67 -5.12
CA ASN A 452 -10.93 0.54 -4.68
C ASN A 452 -11.61 1.78 -5.26
N ILE A 453 -12.32 2.53 -4.43
CA ILE A 453 -12.98 3.77 -4.83
C ILE A 453 -12.11 4.94 -4.42
N LYS A 454 -11.69 5.75 -5.40
CA LYS A 454 -10.96 6.99 -5.20
C LYS A 454 -11.93 8.14 -5.35
N TYR A 455 -12.23 8.85 -4.27
CA TYR A 455 -12.97 10.10 -4.33
C TYR A 455 -12.02 11.20 -4.80
N VAL A 456 -12.27 11.75 -5.99
CA VAL A 456 -11.36 12.69 -6.64
C VAL A 456 -12.00 14.08 -6.69
N GLU A 457 -11.58 14.90 -5.73
CA GLU A 457 -11.97 16.32 -5.62
C GLU A 457 -11.03 17.23 -6.42
N GLN A 458 -9.77 16.85 -6.50
CA GLN A 458 -8.71 17.61 -7.16
C GLN A 458 -7.88 16.72 -8.07
N PHE A 459 -7.34 17.31 -9.14
CA PHE A 459 -6.32 16.74 -10.00
C PHE A 459 -4.99 17.44 -9.79
N ASN A 460 -3.89 16.70 -9.96
CA ASN A 460 -2.62 17.35 -10.25
C ASN A 460 -2.71 17.95 -11.65
N GLU A 461 -2.23 19.17 -11.81
CA GLU A 461 -1.85 19.70 -13.11
C GLU A 461 -0.75 18.81 -13.71
N ILE A 462 -0.97 18.28 -14.91
CA ILE A 462 -0.03 17.32 -15.52
C ILE A 462 0.79 17.97 -16.62
N PHE A 463 0.20 18.83 -17.44
CA PHE A 463 0.86 19.36 -18.63
C PHE A 463 1.19 20.83 -18.45
N VAL A 464 2.37 21.22 -18.93
CA VAL A 464 2.76 22.63 -19.08
C VAL A 464 2.44 23.13 -20.48
N GLU A 465 2.30 24.45 -20.62
CA GLU A 465 2.15 25.09 -21.93
C GLU A 465 3.49 25.34 -22.61
N GLU A 466 4.53 25.61 -21.81
CA GLU A 466 5.89 25.84 -22.28
C GLU A 466 6.84 24.74 -21.79
N LYS A 467 7.84 24.40 -22.61
CA LYS A 467 8.88 23.43 -22.28
C LYS A 467 9.61 23.85 -21.00
N ILE A 468 9.73 22.94 -20.04
CA ILE A 468 10.58 23.11 -18.86
C ILE A 468 12.03 23.03 -19.33
N THR A 469 12.84 24.04 -19.03
CA THR A 469 14.25 24.12 -19.45
C THR A 469 15.24 23.88 -18.33
N ASP A 470 14.80 23.96 -17.06
CA ASP A 470 15.64 23.71 -15.89
C ASP A 470 15.84 22.19 -15.67
N PRO A 471 17.06 21.66 -15.88
CA PRO A 471 17.32 20.23 -15.74
C PRO A 471 17.10 19.70 -14.32
N ALA A 472 17.37 20.51 -13.29
CA ALA A 472 17.20 20.09 -11.90
C ALA A 472 15.71 19.90 -11.57
N ARG A 473 14.86 20.79 -12.08
CA ARG A 473 13.41 20.67 -11.96
C ARG A 473 12.86 19.44 -12.68
N ILE A 474 13.33 19.16 -13.91
CA ILE A 474 12.92 17.97 -14.68
C ILE A 474 13.33 16.70 -13.93
N GLN A 475 14.56 16.65 -13.40
CA GLN A 475 15.03 15.52 -12.60
C GLN A 475 14.15 15.31 -11.37
N HIS A 476 13.84 16.37 -10.62
CA HIS A 476 12.97 16.28 -9.45
C HIS A 476 11.57 15.75 -9.78
N ILE A 477 10.95 16.26 -10.86
CA ILE A 477 9.65 15.75 -11.34
C ILE A 477 9.75 14.26 -11.69
N TYR A 478 10.82 13.87 -12.39
CA TYR A 478 11.04 12.49 -12.77
C TYR A 478 11.15 11.59 -11.54
N ASP A 479 11.96 11.97 -10.56
CA ASP A 479 12.22 11.21 -9.35
C ASP A 479 10.93 10.98 -8.53
N ASP A 480 10.08 12.00 -8.43
CA ASP A 480 8.81 11.95 -7.70
C ASP A 480 7.68 11.20 -8.45
N CYS A 481 7.79 11.07 -9.77
CA CYS A 481 6.68 10.59 -10.60
C CYS A 481 6.42 9.09 -10.49
N TRP A 482 5.40 8.69 -9.71
CA TRP A 482 5.02 7.27 -9.57
C TRP A 482 4.47 6.64 -10.86
N MET A 483 3.99 7.44 -11.83
CA MET A 483 3.43 6.92 -13.09
C MET A 483 4.46 6.12 -13.90
N ARG A 484 5.74 6.49 -13.84
CA ARG A 484 6.83 5.77 -14.55
C ARG A 484 7.02 4.32 -14.10
N HIS A 485 6.39 3.95 -12.98
CA HIS A 485 6.44 2.59 -12.45
C HIS A 485 5.14 1.82 -12.61
N ARG A 486 4.04 2.55 -12.73
CA ARG A 486 2.70 1.97 -12.71
C ARG A 486 2.00 2.06 -14.05
N CYS A 487 2.52 2.78 -15.03
CA CYS A 487 1.84 3.03 -16.31
C CYS A 487 2.65 2.53 -17.50
N LEU A 488 3.23 1.32 -17.37
CA LEU A 488 3.95 0.65 -18.45
C LEU A 488 2.96 0.20 -19.52
N ILE A 489 3.19 0.54 -20.78
CA ILE A 489 2.20 0.34 -21.86
C ILE A 489 2.91 0.01 -23.18
N THR A 490 2.26 -0.78 -24.03
CA THR A 490 2.57 -0.83 -25.46
C THR A 490 1.59 0.02 -26.26
N ARG A 491 2.10 0.83 -27.20
CA ARG A 491 1.29 1.66 -28.09
C ARG A 491 2.02 1.86 -29.42
N ASN A 492 1.30 1.70 -30.53
CA ASN A 492 1.81 1.89 -31.89
C ASN A 492 3.12 1.12 -32.19
N GLY A 493 3.27 -0.10 -31.66
CA GLY A 493 4.47 -0.93 -31.85
C GLY A 493 5.64 -0.61 -30.91
N TYR A 494 5.45 0.25 -29.90
CA TYR A 494 6.50 0.61 -28.95
C TYR A 494 6.06 0.38 -27.50
N PHE A 495 7.00 -0.03 -26.65
CA PHE A 495 6.87 -0.12 -25.21
C PHE A 495 7.37 1.16 -24.53
N TYR A 496 6.63 1.65 -23.53
CA TYR A 496 6.95 2.87 -22.79
C TYR A 496 6.88 2.62 -21.28
N LYS A 497 7.76 3.28 -20.52
CA LYS A 497 7.68 3.25 -19.04
C LYS A 497 6.60 4.16 -18.48
N CYS A 498 6.03 5.03 -19.32
CA CYS A 498 5.04 6.01 -18.90
C CYS A 498 4.01 6.25 -20.02
N THR A 499 2.73 6.22 -19.69
CA THR A 499 1.66 6.59 -20.63
C THR A 499 1.77 8.02 -21.13
N ARG A 500 2.39 8.96 -20.40
CA ARG A 500 2.55 10.33 -20.91
C ARG A 500 3.50 10.41 -22.09
N ALA A 501 4.60 9.66 -22.04
CA ALA A 501 5.51 9.54 -23.15
C ALA A 501 4.82 8.91 -24.38
N ALA A 502 4.03 7.86 -24.14
CA ALA A 502 3.31 7.16 -25.20
C ALA A 502 2.33 8.05 -25.98
N TYR A 503 1.87 9.18 -25.43
CA TYR A 503 0.91 10.11 -26.05
C TYR A 503 1.52 11.50 -26.33
N MET A 504 2.83 11.67 -26.16
CA MET A 504 3.43 13.01 -26.17
C MET A 504 3.31 13.68 -27.54
N ASN A 505 3.57 12.94 -28.61
CA ASN A 505 3.42 13.42 -29.99
C ASN A 505 2.01 14.00 -30.24
N GLU A 506 0.95 13.26 -29.88
CA GLU A 506 -0.43 13.73 -30.05
C GLU A 506 -0.76 14.89 -29.11
N THR A 507 -0.24 14.88 -27.89
CA THR A 507 -0.47 15.93 -26.90
C THR A 507 0.06 17.27 -27.40
N LEU A 508 1.29 17.30 -27.91
CA LEU A 508 1.92 18.51 -28.45
C LEU A 508 1.20 19.01 -29.71
N ALA A 509 0.83 18.09 -30.62
CA ALA A 509 0.09 18.43 -31.82
C ALA A 509 -1.27 19.09 -31.51
N ILE A 510 -2.02 18.56 -30.53
CA ILE A 510 -3.31 19.13 -30.10
C ILE A 510 -3.14 20.54 -29.50
N LYS A 511 -2.01 20.79 -28.83
CA LYS A 511 -1.67 22.09 -28.25
C LYS A 511 -1.04 23.06 -29.25
N GLY A 512 -0.79 22.65 -30.49
CA GLY A 512 -0.08 23.47 -31.48
C GLY A 512 1.39 23.70 -31.14
N ILE A 513 1.98 22.86 -30.30
CA ILE A 513 3.39 22.95 -29.90
C ILE A 513 4.21 22.07 -30.87
N PRO A 514 5.21 22.63 -31.58
CA PRO A 514 6.09 21.84 -32.43
C PRO A 514 6.90 20.83 -31.62
N ALA A 515 6.89 19.56 -32.03
CA ALA A 515 7.73 18.53 -31.43
C ALA A 515 9.21 18.79 -31.77
N THR A 516 10.08 18.74 -30.76
CA THR A 516 11.53 18.93 -30.96
C THR A 516 12.26 17.63 -31.30
N VAL A 517 11.64 16.48 -31.02
CA VAL A 517 12.13 15.13 -31.31
C VAL A 517 10.95 14.22 -31.68
N ASN A 518 11.21 13.04 -32.25
CA ASN A 518 10.20 11.99 -32.33
C ASN A 518 10.10 11.28 -30.98
N TYR A 519 9.10 11.63 -30.16
CA TYR A 519 8.94 11.06 -28.81
C TYR A 519 8.67 9.56 -28.80
N THR A 520 8.17 8.99 -29.91
CA THR A 520 7.98 7.54 -30.03
C THR A 520 9.31 6.79 -29.98
N GLU A 521 10.31 7.27 -30.70
CA GLU A 521 11.65 6.67 -30.73
C GLU A 521 12.51 7.13 -29.55
N ALA A 522 12.36 8.38 -29.12
CA ALA A 522 13.18 8.96 -28.05
C ALA A 522 12.82 8.40 -26.67
N ASP A 523 11.53 8.17 -26.40
CA ASP A 523 11.04 7.70 -25.10
C ASP A 523 10.45 6.28 -25.14
N GLY A 524 10.49 5.58 -26.28
CA GLY A 524 9.93 4.24 -26.46
C GLY A 524 10.95 3.22 -26.97
N ILE A 525 10.64 1.95 -26.81
CA ILE A 525 11.42 0.82 -27.34
C ILE A 525 10.52 0.02 -28.27
N ALA A 526 10.92 -0.20 -29.52
CA ALA A 526 10.15 -1.02 -30.45
C ALA A 526 9.92 -2.42 -29.87
N VAL A 527 8.68 -2.92 -29.92
CA VAL A 527 8.31 -4.20 -29.28
C VAL A 527 8.93 -5.42 -29.98
N ASP A 528 9.34 -5.26 -31.23
CA ASP A 528 10.01 -6.25 -32.07
C ASP A 528 11.54 -6.11 -32.09
N ASP A 529 12.10 -5.22 -31.26
CA ASP A 529 13.55 -5.04 -31.16
C ASP A 529 14.22 -6.37 -30.72
N PRO A 530 15.21 -6.91 -31.47
CA PRO A 530 15.86 -8.17 -31.11
C PRO A 530 16.55 -8.16 -29.73
N GLN A 531 16.85 -6.97 -29.20
CA GLN A 531 17.44 -6.75 -27.88
C GLN A 531 16.44 -6.18 -26.87
N PHE A 532 15.13 -6.33 -27.13
CA PHE A 532 14.05 -5.72 -26.35
C PHE A 532 14.26 -5.87 -24.85
N LYS A 533 14.44 -7.10 -24.35
CA LYS A 533 14.52 -7.38 -22.90
C LYS A 533 15.69 -6.65 -22.23
N THR A 534 16.86 -6.63 -22.86
CA THR A 534 18.04 -5.93 -22.35
C THR A 534 17.82 -4.43 -22.33
N LYS A 535 17.32 -3.85 -23.43
CA LYS A 535 17.04 -2.41 -23.54
C LYS A 535 15.95 -1.99 -22.55
N ALA A 536 14.86 -2.75 -22.45
CA ALA A 536 13.75 -2.48 -21.56
C ALA A 536 14.17 -2.57 -20.10
N LEU A 537 14.99 -3.53 -19.71
CA LEU A 537 15.50 -3.63 -18.34
C LEU A 537 16.36 -2.42 -17.95
N ALA A 538 17.26 -1.98 -18.84
CA ALA A 538 18.06 -0.78 -18.64
C ALA A 538 17.16 0.46 -18.55
N TYR A 539 16.27 0.63 -19.53
CA TYR A 539 15.33 1.75 -19.63
C TYR A 539 14.38 1.89 -18.42
N LEU A 540 13.92 0.76 -17.86
CA LEU A 540 13.07 0.75 -16.67
C LEU A 540 13.82 1.15 -15.38
N ASN A 541 15.13 0.90 -15.33
CA ASN A 541 15.99 1.26 -14.21
C ASN A 541 16.75 2.59 -14.42
N GLU A 542 16.57 3.23 -15.56
CA GLU A 542 17.19 4.52 -15.90
C GLU A 542 16.76 5.61 -14.90
N THR A 543 17.73 6.35 -14.40
CA THR A 543 17.50 7.48 -13.48
C THR A 543 17.40 8.81 -14.22
N ALA A 544 17.82 8.87 -15.47
CA ALA A 544 17.62 10.02 -16.33
C ALA A 544 16.12 10.22 -16.70
N PRO A 545 15.65 11.49 -16.76
CA PRO A 545 14.31 11.82 -17.20
C PRO A 545 14.06 11.44 -18.66
N LEU A 546 12.78 11.24 -19.00
CA LEU A 546 12.35 11.13 -20.39
C LEU A 546 12.32 12.50 -21.07
N HIS A 547 12.39 12.54 -22.39
CA HIS A 547 12.14 13.77 -23.14
C HIS A 547 10.74 14.32 -22.86
N ALA A 548 9.74 13.44 -22.73
CA ALA A 548 8.38 13.81 -22.35
C ALA A 548 8.29 14.49 -20.96
N CYS A 549 9.28 14.32 -20.07
CA CYS A 549 9.31 15.01 -18.77
C CYS A 549 9.50 16.51 -18.91
N GLU A 550 10.05 17.00 -20.03
CA GLU A 550 10.18 18.44 -20.31
C GLU A 550 8.82 19.14 -20.49
N TYR A 551 7.74 18.37 -20.72
CA TYR A 551 6.38 18.87 -20.94
C TYR A 551 5.37 18.33 -19.91
N CYS A 552 5.84 17.69 -18.85
CA CYS A 552 5.01 17.00 -17.88
C CYS A 552 5.45 17.34 -16.45
N LEU A 553 4.49 17.69 -15.59
CA LEU A 553 4.70 17.91 -14.16
C LEU A 553 4.56 16.62 -13.34
N GLY A 554 4.25 15.50 -13.99
CA GLY A 554 4.08 14.21 -13.32
C GLY A 554 3.03 14.29 -12.20
N VAL A 555 3.49 14.19 -10.96
CA VAL A 555 2.66 14.31 -9.75
C VAL A 555 3.08 15.50 -8.87
N SER A 556 4.01 16.31 -9.37
CA SER A 556 4.58 17.49 -8.73
C SER A 556 3.85 18.77 -9.16
N GLY A 557 2.84 18.66 -10.04
CA GLY A 557 2.01 19.80 -10.43
C GLY A 557 1.04 20.23 -9.34
N ASN A 558 0.55 21.46 -9.46
CA ASN A 558 -0.38 22.02 -8.49
C ASN A 558 -1.70 21.24 -8.46
N LEU A 559 -2.29 21.11 -7.27
CA LEU A 559 -3.64 20.58 -7.14
C LEU A 559 -4.66 21.61 -7.66
N ARG A 560 -5.55 21.16 -8.53
CA ARG A 560 -6.64 21.96 -9.10
C ARG A 560 -7.95 21.21 -8.94
N GLU A 561 -9.05 21.93 -8.78
CA GLU A 561 -10.38 21.32 -8.69
C GLU A 561 -10.68 20.45 -9.91
N ASN A 562 -11.29 19.29 -9.65
CA ASN A 562 -11.79 18.39 -10.67
C ASN A 562 -12.95 19.06 -11.41
N MET A 563 -12.73 19.43 -12.68
CA MET A 563 -13.72 20.10 -13.52
C MET A 563 -13.87 19.45 -14.89
N GLN A 564 -15.06 19.58 -15.47
CA GLN A 564 -15.39 19.16 -16.83
C GLN A 564 -15.27 20.36 -17.80
N LEU A 565 -14.62 20.16 -18.93
CA LEU A 565 -14.58 21.11 -20.04
C LEU A 565 -15.96 21.25 -20.70
N LYS A 566 -16.26 22.45 -21.20
CA LYS A 566 -17.40 22.64 -22.11
C LYS A 566 -17.06 22.07 -23.48
N LYS A 567 -18.08 21.68 -24.24
CA LYS A 567 -17.88 21.16 -25.59
C LYS A 567 -17.18 22.17 -26.51
N ALA A 568 -17.42 23.48 -26.30
CA ALA A 568 -16.80 24.56 -27.04
C ALA A 568 -15.30 24.74 -26.74
N ASP A 569 -14.83 24.26 -25.58
CA ASP A 569 -13.43 24.39 -25.15
C ASP A 569 -12.54 23.25 -25.68
N ILE A 570 -13.15 22.26 -26.35
CA ILE A 570 -12.43 21.13 -26.97
C ILE A 570 -12.19 21.48 -28.43
N PRO A 571 -10.92 21.61 -28.86
CA PRO A 571 -10.59 21.84 -30.27
C PRO A 571 -11.26 20.79 -31.14
N VAL A 572 -12.01 21.24 -32.15
CA VAL A 572 -12.52 20.36 -33.20
C VAL A 572 -11.32 19.94 -34.03
N ARG A 573 -10.98 18.64 -34.00
CA ARG A 573 -9.96 18.13 -34.91
C ARG A 573 -10.47 18.29 -36.35
N PRO A 574 -9.64 18.77 -37.29
CA PRO A 574 -9.99 18.80 -38.70
C PRO A 574 -10.28 17.40 -39.25
#